data_AF-A0A9Q3BRJ2-F1
#
_entry.id   AF-A0A9Q3BRJ2-F1
#
_cell.length_a   1.000
_cell.length_b   1.000
_cell.length_c   1.000
_cell.angle_alpha   90.00
_cell.angle_beta   90.00
_cell.angle_gamma   90.00
#
_symmetry.space_group_name_H-M   'P 1'
#
loop_
_entity.id
_entity.type
_entity.pdbx_description
1 polymer ?
#
loop_
_entity_poly.entity_id
_entity_poly.type
_entity_poly.pdbx_seq_one_letter_code
_entity_poly.pdbx_strand_id
1 'polypeptide(L)'
;MEENGKKYLPLVTLADRIFTKRTTCFSPFELQFGPLTVSPIDIETKRFLALEWHKISTTKELLEARAKKLEGKKLKNSKEDSMKYWDRRTEHQLISPLNPGDMVPVYNKEMKTNWGVLLKNKWNGPYRVIR
;
A
#
# COMPACT_ATOMS: atom_id res chain seq x y z
N MET A 1 17.76 11.66 -5.49
CA MET A 1 16.72 10.70 -5.05
C MET A 1 17.06 9.23 -5.35
N GLU A 2 18.24 8.91 -5.89
CA GLU A 2 18.54 7.57 -6.44
C GLU A 2 18.90 6.50 -5.39
N GLU A 3 19.42 6.87 -4.21
CA GLU A 3 19.84 5.87 -3.21
C GLU A 3 18.75 5.34 -2.25
N ASN A 4 17.52 5.89 -2.24
CA ASN A 4 16.48 5.50 -1.26
C ASN A 4 15.09 5.24 -1.86
N GLY A 5 15.04 4.69 -3.08
CA GLY A 5 13.80 4.49 -3.85
C GLY A 5 12.68 3.78 -3.08
N LYS A 6 12.99 2.82 -2.20
CA LYS A 6 11.98 2.09 -1.38
C LYS A 6 11.22 3.00 -0.40
N LYS A 7 11.85 4.06 0.11
CA LYS A 7 11.22 5.00 1.05
C LYS A 7 10.38 6.05 0.33
N TYR A 8 10.85 6.51 -0.83
CA TYR A 8 10.19 7.57 -1.60
C TYR A 8 9.09 7.05 -2.53
N LEU A 9 9.16 5.82 -3.03
CA LEU A 9 8.16 5.26 -3.95
C LEU A 9 6.72 5.32 -3.40
N PRO A 10 6.44 4.93 -2.14
CA PRO A 10 5.10 5.05 -1.57
C PRO A 10 4.64 6.51 -1.43
N LEU A 11 5.56 7.43 -1.14
CA LEU A 11 5.26 8.86 -0.97
C LEU A 11 4.90 9.51 -2.30
N VAL A 12 5.68 9.21 -3.35
CA VAL A 12 5.45 9.73 -4.70
C VAL A 12 4.18 9.16 -5.30
N THR A 13 3.93 7.85 -5.16
CA THR A 13 2.68 7.22 -5.65
C THR A 13 1.45 7.74 -4.90
N LEU A 14 1.57 8.05 -3.62
CA LEU A 14 0.49 8.68 -2.86
C LEU A 14 0.25 10.13 -3.31
N ALA A 15 1.32 10.91 -3.49
CA ALA A 15 1.23 12.27 -4.05
C ALA A 15 0.51 12.25 -5.41
N ASP A 16 0.86 11.29 -6.25
CA ASP A 16 0.28 11.19 -7.59
C ASP A 16 -1.23 10.91 -7.58
N ARG A 17 -1.71 10.14 -6.58
CA ARG A 17 -3.11 9.73 -6.44
C ARG A 17 -3.99 10.77 -5.77
N ILE A 18 -3.47 11.50 -4.78
CA ILE A 18 -4.26 12.46 -4.00
C ILE A 18 -4.36 13.81 -4.70
N PHE A 19 -3.30 14.28 -5.36
CA PHE A 19 -3.30 15.61 -5.95
C PHE A 19 -4.02 15.62 -7.30
N THR A 20 -4.74 16.71 -7.55
CA THR A 20 -5.42 16.94 -8.82
C THR A 20 -4.44 17.01 -10.00
N LYS A 21 -4.89 16.47 -11.13
CA LYS A 21 -4.15 16.47 -12.40
C LYS A 21 -4.67 17.61 -13.27
N ARG A 22 -3.77 18.25 -14.01
CA ARG A 22 -4.12 19.37 -14.91
C ARG A 22 -5.07 18.94 -16.04
N THR A 23 -4.94 17.71 -16.53
CA THR A 23 -5.71 17.21 -17.69
C THR A 23 -7.17 16.94 -17.36
N THR A 24 -7.43 16.33 -16.21
CA THR A 24 -8.77 15.93 -15.79
C THR A 24 -9.41 16.90 -14.80
N CYS A 25 -8.63 17.82 -14.20
CA CYS A 25 -8.99 18.64 -13.04
C CYS A 25 -9.34 17.85 -11.77
N PHE A 26 -9.53 16.53 -11.87
CA PHE A 26 -9.73 15.59 -10.77
C PHE A 26 -8.44 14.85 -10.42
N SER A 27 -8.35 14.42 -9.17
CA SER A 27 -7.36 13.46 -8.72
C SER A 27 -7.73 12.03 -9.14
N PRO A 28 -6.76 11.14 -9.40
CA PRO A 28 -7.06 9.73 -9.70
C PRO A 28 -7.88 9.04 -8.60
N PHE A 29 -7.71 9.48 -7.35
CA PHE A 29 -8.46 8.94 -6.22
C PHE A 29 -9.95 9.32 -6.27
N GLU A 30 -10.29 10.57 -6.60
CA GLU A 30 -11.68 11.00 -6.79
C GLU A 30 -12.36 10.27 -7.95
N LEU A 31 -11.61 10.01 -9.04
CA LEU A 31 -12.14 9.25 -10.17
C LEU A 31 -12.45 7.79 -9.81
N GLN A 32 -11.68 7.19 -8.90
CA GLN A 32 -11.85 5.79 -8.51
C GLN A 32 -12.93 5.59 -7.45
N PHE A 33 -13.02 6.48 -6.46
CA PHE A 33 -13.86 6.30 -5.29
C PHE A 33 -15.03 7.30 -5.22
N GLY A 34 -15.15 8.20 -6.19
CA GLY A 34 -16.12 9.29 -6.20
C GLY A 34 -15.63 10.51 -5.41
N PRO A 35 -16.49 11.54 -5.25
CA PRO A 35 -16.14 12.73 -4.49
C PRO A 35 -15.90 12.36 -3.02
N LEU A 36 -14.65 12.41 -2.58
CA LEU A 36 -14.32 12.20 -1.17
C LEU A 36 -14.45 13.49 -0.38
N THR A 37 -14.91 13.29 0.86
CA THR A 37 -14.84 14.24 1.96
C THR A 37 -13.44 14.83 2.07
N VAL A 38 -13.38 16.16 2.24
CA VAL A 38 -12.18 16.99 2.47
C VAL A 38 -10.97 16.21 2.94
N SER A 39 -9.95 16.13 2.09
CA SER A 39 -8.68 15.52 2.49
C SER A 39 -8.14 16.29 3.69
N PRO A 40 -7.56 15.65 4.72
CA PRO A 40 -6.86 16.35 5.81
C PRO A 40 -5.74 17.29 5.32
N ILE A 41 -5.39 17.24 4.03
CA ILE A 41 -4.50 18.17 3.34
C ILE A 41 -5.22 19.47 2.93
N ASP A 42 -6.49 19.42 2.54
CA ASP A 42 -7.27 20.57 2.07
C ASP A 42 -7.67 21.51 3.19
N ILE A 43 -7.83 20.98 4.41
CA ILE A 43 -8.08 21.76 5.65
C ILE A 43 -6.88 22.67 5.98
N GLU A 44 -5.67 22.37 5.49
CA GLU A 44 -4.47 23.20 5.63
C GLU A 44 -4.14 23.99 4.35
N THR A 45 -5.15 24.65 3.78
CA THR A 45 -5.09 25.44 2.53
C THR A 45 -3.94 26.48 2.53
N LYS A 46 -3.54 26.96 3.72
CA LYS A 46 -2.40 27.89 3.91
C LYS A 46 -1.06 27.36 3.35
N ARG A 47 -0.87 26.05 3.22
CA ARG A 47 0.41 25.46 2.76
C ARG A 47 0.46 25.15 1.27
N PHE A 48 -0.64 25.21 0.53
CA PHE A 48 -0.60 25.11 -0.95
C PHE A 48 -0.04 26.40 -1.56
N LEU A 49 -0.35 27.53 -0.91
CA LEU A 49 0.15 28.85 -1.26
C LEU A 49 1.63 29.08 -0.89
N ALA A 50 2.21 28.24 -0.02
CA ALA A 50 3.59 28.38 0.44
C ALA A 50 4.63 27.76 -0.50
N LEU A 51 4.21 27.06 -1.57
CA LEU A 51 5.11 26.56 -2.60
C LEU A 51 5.38 27.68 -3.59
N GLU A 52 6.66 27.93 -3.89
CA GLU A 52 7.06 28.83 -4.97
C GLU A 52 6.80 28.16 -6.32
N TRP A 53 5.54 28.20 -6.77
CA TRP A 53 5.10 27.62 -8.05
C TRP A 53 5.92 28.10 -9.25
N HIS A 54 6.46 29.31 -9.16
CA HIS A 54 7.30 29.92 -10.19
C HIS A 54 8.63 29.19 -10.42
N LYS A 55 9.07 28.36 -9.46
CA LYS A 55 10.29 27.54 -9.58
C LYS A 55 10.02 26.14 -10.12
N ILE A 56 8.76 25.73 -10.23
CA ILE A 56 8.39 24.37 -10.65
C ILE A 56 8.07 24.40 -12.14
N SER A 57 8.99 23.89 -12.96
CA SER A 57 8.84 23.86 -14.41
C SER A 57 8.43 22.47 -14.91
N THR A 58 8.89 21.42 -14.23
CA THR A 58 8.80 20.05 -14.70
C THR A 58 7.90 19.20 -13.81
N THR A 59 7.20 18.22 -14.40
CA THR A 59 6.34 17.27 -13.67
C THR A 59 7.09 16.51 -12.58
N LYS A 60 8.37 16.21 -12.80
CA LYS A 60 9.26 15.59 -11.81
C LYS A 60 9.39 16.47 -10.57
N GLU A 61 9.76 17.74 -10.73
CA GLU A 61 9.90 18.71 -9.64
C GLU A 61 8.59 18.89 -8.87
N LEU A 62 7.46 18.90 -9.59
CA LEU A 62 6.13 18.98 -8.99
C LEU A 62 5.85 17.76 -8.08
N LEU A 63 6.18 16.56 -8.54
CA LEU A 63 6.02 15.33 -7.76
C LEU A 63 6.95 15.31 -6.55
N GLU A 64 8.19 15.76 -6.70
CA GLU A 64 9.15 15.86 -5.60
C GLU A 64 8.67 16.84 -4.51
N ALA A 65 8.17 18.01 -4.90
CA ALA A 65 7.61 18.99 -3.97
C ALA A 65 6.38 18.45 -3.23
N ARG A 66 5.48 17.76 -3.95
CA ARG A 66 4.30 17.11 -3.37
C ARG A 66 4.68 15.97 -2.41
N ALA A 67 5.64 15.13 -2.77
CA ALA A 67 6.12 14.02 -1.95
C ALA A 67 6.82 14.52 -0.67
N LYS A 68 7.67 15.55 -0.77
CA LYS A 68 8.32 16.19 0.39
C LYS A 68 7.32 16.74 1.40
N LYS A 69 6.15 17.21 0.93
CA LYS A 69 5.05 17.65 1.79
C LYS A 69 4.36 16.50 2.53
N LEU A 70 4.24 15.33 1.88
CA LEU A 70 3.68 14.13 2.51
C LEU A 70 4.64 13.48 3.52
N GLU A 71 5.95 13.67 3.33
CA GLU A 71 6.99 13.12 4.21
C GLU A 71 6.89 13.62 5.66
N GLY A 72 6.41 14.86 5.85
CA GLY A 72 6.21 15.48 7.16
C GLY A 72 4.90 15.10 7.89
N LYS A 73 3.95 14.46 7.21
CA LYS A 73 2.70 14.00 7.86
C LYS A 73 2.89 12.65 8.53
N LYS A 74 2.02 12.32 9.50
CA LYS A 74 1.94 11.07 10.31
C LYS A 74 1.76 9.76 9.51
N LEU A 75 2.23 9.68 8.27
CA LEU A 75 2.19 8.52 7.40
C LEU A 75 2.96 7.32 7.97
N LYS A 76 4.04 7.59 8.73
CA LYS A 76 4.80 6.53 9.42
C LYS A 76 3.92 5.78 10.42
N ASN A 77 3.21 6.53 11.26
CA ASN A 77 2.31 5.99 12.28
C ASN A 77 1.13 5.26 11.63
N SER A 78 0.53 5.82 10.56
CA SER A 78 -0.59 5.18 9.86
C SER A 78 -0.28 3.79 9.29
N LYS A 79 0.97 3.53 8.87
CA LYS A 79 1.38 2.21 8.41
C LYS A 79 1.47 1.20 9.55
N GLU A 80 2.10 1.60 10.66
CA GLU A 80 2.19 0.77 11.85
C GLU A 80 0.80 0.47 12.41
N ASP A 81 -0.09 1.47 12.43
CA ASP A 81 -1.47 1.32 12.87
C ASP A 81 -2.27 0.41 11.93
N SER A 82 -2.06 0.51 10.61
CA SER A 82 -2.68 -0.40 9.65
C SER A 82 -2.16 -1.82 9.77
N MET A 83 -0.85 -2.00 10.02
CA MET A 83 -0.26 -3.32 10.23
C MET A 83 -0.80 -3.95 11.51
N LYS A 84 -0.80 -3.21 12.63
CA LYS A 84 -1.42 -3.63 13.89
C LYS A 84 -2.91 -3.96 13.73
N TYR A 85 -3.64 -3.17 12.94
CA TYR A 85 -5.06 -3.43 12.65
C TYR A 85 -5.25 -4.77 11.93
N TRP A 86 -4.45 -5.04 10.90
CA TRP A 86 -4.51 -6.30 10.16
C TRP A 86 -4.01 -7.48 10.98
N ASP A 87 -2.97 -7.32 11.79
CA ASP A 87 -2.48 -8.34 12.70
C ASP A 87 -3.56 -8.72 13.70
N ARG A 88 -4.20 -7.74 14.36
CA ARG A 88 -5.33 -7.98 15.29
C ARG A 88 -6.52 -8.63 14.60
N ARG A 89 -6.83 -8.23 13.36
CA ARG A 89 -7.94 -8.81 12.59
C ARG A 89 -7.65 -10.24 12.15
N THR A 90 -6.39 -10.55 11.86
CA THR A 90 -5.93 -11.87 11.41
C THR A 90 -5.51 -12.76 12.57
N GLU A 91 -5.49 -12.24 13.79
CA GLU A 91 -5.08 -12.97 15.00
C GLU A 91 -5.90 -14.25 15.21
N HIS A 92 -7.20 -14.22 14.94
CA HIS A 92 -8.07 -15.41 14.97
C HIS A 92 -7.78 -16.44 13.86
N GLN A 93 -7.01 -16.07 12.84
CA GLN A 93 -6.56 -16.96 11.77
C GLN A 93 -5.15 -17.50 12.02
N LEU A 94 -4.46 -17.04 13.08
CA LEU A 94 -3.17 -17.59 13.46
C LEU A 94 -3.40 -18.99 14.02
N ILE A 95 -3.01 -19.98 13.24
CA ILE A 95 -2.98 -21.38 13.65
C ILE A 95 -2.01 -21.48 14.82
N SER A 96 -2.43 -22.12 15.91
CA SER A 96 -1.52 -22.48 17.01
C SER A 96 -0.26 -23.15 16.46
N PRO A 97 0.92 -22.93 17.07
CA PRO A 97 2.15 -23.55 16.59
C PRO A 97 1.96 -25.06 16.46
N LEU A 98 2.35 -25.61 15.30
CA LEU A 98 2.20 -27.03 15.00
C LEU A 98 3.14 -27.85 15.88
N ASN A 99 2.63 -28.95 16.44
CA ASN A 99 3.44 -29.85 17.26
C ASN A 99 4.10 -30.92 16.39
N PRO A 100 5.32 -31.37 16.74
CA PRO A 100 5.90 -32.56 16.13
C PRO A 100 4.96 -33.76 16.31
N GLY A 101 4.63 -34.42 15.20
CA GLY A 101 3.67 -35.53 15.16
C GLY A 101 2.31 -35.16 14.54
N ASP A 102 1.98 -33.87 14.42
CA ASP A 102 0.73 -33.43 13.79
C ASP A 102 0.69 -33.79 12.31
N MET A 103 -0.48 -34.21 11.84
CA MET A 103 -0.73 -34.56 10.44
C MET A 103 -1.34 -33.37 9.71
N VAL A 104 -0.59 -32.79 8.78
CA VAL A 104 -0.97 -31.56 8.08
C VAL A 104 -0.93 -31.75 6.57
N PRO A 105 -1.99 -31.34 5.84
CA PRO A 105 -1.93 -31.23 4.39
C PRO A 105 -1.08 -30.02 4.01
N VAL A 106 -0.24 -30.16 2.98
CA VAL A 106 0.62 -29.07 2.51
C VAL A 106 0.03 -28.47 1.24
N TYR A 107 -0.20 -27.16 1.27
CA TYR A 107 -0.72 -26.43 0.12
C TYR A 107 0.35 -26.30 -0.97
N ASN A 108 0.04 -26.77 -2.19
CA ASN A 108 0.94 -26.64 -3.33
C ASN A 108 0.86 -25.23 -3.93
N LYS A 109 1.85 -24.38 -3.63
CA LYS A 109 1.91 -22.98 -4.10
C LYS A 109 2.07 -22.88 -5.63
N GLU A 110 2.74 -23.84 -6.26
CA GLU A 110 3.02 -23.82 -7.69
C GLU A 110 1.73 -23.96 -8.54
N MET A 111 0.72 -24.65 -7.99
CA MET A 111 -0.58 -24.81 -8.65
C MET A 111 -1.44 -23.54 -8.62
N LYS A 112 -1.12 -22.54 -7.79
CA LYS A 112 -1.91 -21.30 -7.70
C LYS A 112 -1.70 -20.39 -8.91
N THR A 113 -0.50 -20.43 -9.50
CA THR A 113 -0.10 -19.54 -10.61
C THR A 113 -0.46 -20.12 -11.98
N ASN A 114 -0.66 -21.45 -12.06
CA ASN A 114 -1.03 -22.13 -13.30
C ASN A 114 -2.54 -22.08 -13.54
N TRP A 115 -2.96 -21.21 -14.45
CA TRP A 115 -4.35 -21.01 -14.87
C TRP A 115 -5.01 -22.26 -15.51
N GLY A 116 -4.23 -23.28 -15.90
CA GLY A 116 -4.73 -24.52 -16.53
C GLY A 116 -5.10 -25.65 -15.56
N VAL A 117 -5.01 -25.45 -14.24
CA VAL A 117 -5.10 -26.52 -13.23
C VAL A 117 -6.18 -26.26 -12.19
N LEU A 118 -7.18 -25.44 -12.53
CA LEU A 118 -8.22 -24.95 -11.61
C LEU A 118 -8.99 -26.05 -10.85
N LEU A 119 -9.10 -27.25 -11.43
CA LEU A 119 -9.87 -28.39 -10.89
C LEU A 119 -9.01 -29.49 -10.23
N LYS A 120 -7.67 -29.39 -10.23
CA LYS A 120 -6.85 -30.41 -9.53
C LYS A 120 -6.76 -30.11 -8.04
N ASN A 121 -6.60 -31.17 -7.25
CA ASN A 121 -6.46 -31.03 -5.80
C ASN A 121 -5.21 -30.20 -5.48
N LYS A 122 -5.38 -29.12 -4.70
CA LYS A 122 -4.32 -28.16 -4.35
C LYS A 122 -3.55 -28.55 -3.10
N TRP A 123 -4.05 -29.56 -2.40
CA TRP A 123 -3.50 -30.06 -1.15
C TRP A 123 -2.75 -31.36 -1.43
N ASN A 124 -1.46 -31.35 -1.16
CA ASN A 124 -0.68 -32.58 -1.11
C ASN A 124 -0.97 -33.26 0.22
N GLY A 125 -0.93 -34.60 0.20
CA GLY A 125 -1.48 -35.50 1.22
C GLY A 125 -1.04 -35.24 2.67
N PRO A 126 -1.42 -36.11 3.60
CA PRO A 126 -1.07 -35.92 4.99
C PRO A 126 0.44 -36.08 5.20
N TYR A 127 1.13 -34.98 5.53
CA TYR A 127 2.51 -35.00 5.99
C TYR A 127 2.55 -34.96 7.52
N ARG A 128 3.57 -35.59 8.10
CA ARG A 128 3.81 -35.53 9.56
C ARG A 128 4.89 -34.50 9.85
N VAL A 129 4.62 -33.59 10.79
CA VAL A 129 5.63 -32.64 11.29
C VAL A 129 6.71 -33.41 12.05
N ILE A 130 7.96 -33.33 11.62
CA ILE A 130 9.06 -34.14 12.18
C ILE A 130 9.82 -33.38 13.28
N ARG A 131 9.86 -32.04 13.21
CA ARG A 131 10.54 -31.19 14.19
C ARG A 131 10.18 -29.71 14.02
#